data_AF-A0AAD9BLJ4-F1
#
_entry.id   AF-A0AAD9BLJ4-F1
#
_cell.length_a   1.000
_cell.length_b   1.000
_cell.length_c   1.000
_cell.angle_alpha   90.00
_cell.angle_beta   90.00
_cell.angle_gamma   90.00
#
_symmetry.space_group_name_H-M   'P 1'
#
loop_
_entity.id
_entity.type
_entity.pdbx_description
1 polymer ?
#
loop_
_entity_poly.entity_id
_entity_poly.type
_entity_poly.pdbx_seq_one_letter_code
_entity_poly.pdbx_strand_id
1 'polypeptide(L)'
;MDLYIDKTTEKEVISIKVIENGAPRIRLLGIVEPDTCDAQGILKAVAQKCEENQLNLSNCLTATAADGASVHFGKTTGVLTRLQQQSAPWMIKVQCIAHRLELCLKDAFKETYFTQIDDLLTRLYSLYRRSAKKWRQLKDLGEALEEHVLKPTRAQGTRWINHRRKALVALAANYRSLSVHLLQGADEPGQDKVKLKASRVVASQTALLRQREKPGSYLRPFLNAFTSTSSAGVFEFKGVAISHHSTSDEAFRHQRVEIVNRITDCISQRFATFSTDPVLLAAEIFDPHNMPENISAIEPYGDEEVQRLCEHFEPLLLSNGCNVAEVER
;
A
#
# COMPACT_ATOMS: atom_id res chain seq x y z
N MET A 1 -16.66 -34.65 -2.19
CA MET A 1 -15.54 -34.22 -1.31
C MET A 1 -14.96 -32.97 -1.94
N ASP A 2 -15.14 -31.82 -1.31
CA ASP A 2 -14.61 -30.55 -1.80
C ASP A 2 -13.31 -30.29 -1.04
N LEU A 3 -12.16 -30.47 -1.71
CA LEU A 3 -10.83 -30.18 -1.17
C LEU A 3 -10.54 -28.70 -1.43
N TYR A 4 -10.35 -27.91 -0.37
CA TYR A 4 -10.02 -26.49 -0.46
C TYR A 4 -8.58 -26.29 0.05
N ILE A 5 -7.78 -25.43 -0.58
CA ILE A 5 -6.34 -25.32 -0.24
C ILE A 5 -6.00 -23.85 -0.04
N ASP A 6 -5.41 -23.53 1.12
CA ASP A 6 -4.94 -22.17 1.46
C ASP A 6 -3.42 -22.16 1.66
N LYS A 7 -2.71 -21.42 0.80
CA LYS A 7 -1.24 -21.36 0.71
C LYS A 7 -0.61 -20.30 1.60
N THR A 8 -0.67 -20.50 2.91
CA THR A 8 0.17 -19.75 3.87
C THR A 8 0.97 -20.64 4.83
N THR A 9 0.58 -21.90 4.92
CA THR A 9 1.35 -23.08 5.37
C THR A 9 0.96 -24.20 4.41
N GLU A 10 1.81 -25.21 4.16
CA GLU A 10 1.50 -26.30 3.21
C GLU A 10 0.42 -27.23 3.78
N LYS A 11 -0.84 -26.74 3.74
CA LYS A 11 -1.99 -27.36 4.38
C LYS A 11 -3.12 -27.58 3.37
N GLU A 12 -3.77 -28.71 3.52
CA GLU A 12 -4.90 -29.15 2.72
C GLU A 12 -6.17 -29.14 3.57
N VAL A 13 -7.22 -28.45 3.13
CA VAL A 13 -8.53 -28.48 3.80
C VAL A 13 -9.37 -29.56 3.18
N ILE A 14 -9.74 -30.54 4.00
CA ILE A 14 -10.55 -31.68 3.57
C ILE A 14 -11.98 -31.47 4.03
N SER A 15 -12.90 -31.34 3.07
CA SER A 15 -14.34 -31.34 3.35
C SER A 15 -15.09 -32.40 2.56
N ILE A 16 -16.15 -32.93 3.16
CA ILE A 16 -17.06 -33.86 2.52
C ILE A 16 -18.42 -33.22 2.34
N LYS A 17 -19.07 -33.58 1.24
CA LYS A 17 -20.45 -33.24 0.96
C LYS A 17 -21.24 -34.54 0.94
N VAL A 18 -22.17 -34.67 1.86
CA VAL A 18 -23.02 -35.85 2.03
C VAL A 18 -24.48 -35.47 1.89
N ILE A 19 -25.32 -36.41 1.46
CA ILE A 19 -26.77 -36.22 1.48
C ILE A 19 -27.28 -36.82 2.79
N GLU A 20 -27.84 -35.97 3.65
CA GLU A 20 -28.47 -36.38 4.91
C GLU A 20 -29.93 -35.96 4.86
N ASN A 21 -30.84 -36.91 5.03
CA ASN A 21 -32.29 -36.67 4.99
C ASN A 21 -32.75 -35.92 3.72
N GLY A 22 -32.19 -36.31 2.56
CA GLY A 22 -32.50 -35.69 1.27
C GLY A 22 -31.86 -34.32 1.01
N ALA A 23 -31.12 -33.75 1.98
CA ALA A 23 -30.48 -32.45 1.86
C ALA A 23 -28.94 -32.56 1.79
N PRO A 24 -28.27 -31.78 0.92
CA PRO A 24 -26.81 -31.74 0.90
C PRO A 24 -26.26 -31.01 2.13
N ARG A 25 -25.32 -31.64 2.83
CA ARG A 25 -24.59 -31.06 3.95
C ARG A 25 -23.09 -31.14 3.72
N ILE A 26 -22.41 -30.04 4.01
CA ILE A 26 -20.94 -29.95 3.94
C ILE A 26 -20.41 -30.09 5.36
N ARG A 27 -19.47 -31.02 5.56
CA ARG A 27 -18.75 -31.22 6.81
C ARG A 27 -17.26 -31.03 6.57
N LEU A 28 -16.64 -30.17 7.37
CA LEU A 28 -15.19 -30.04 7.41
C LEU A 28 -14.62 -31.23 8.18
N LEU A 29 -13.82 -32.07 7.53
CA LEU A 29 -13.12 -33.16 8.21
C LEU A 29 -11.87 -32.67 8.92
N GLY A 30 -11.23 -31.63 8.39
CA GLY A 30 -10.13 -30.95 9.03
C GLY A 30 -9.20 -30.27 8.05
N ILE A 31 -8.17 -29.65 8.61
CA ILE A 31 -7.03 -29.11 7.89
C ILE A 31 -5.86 -30.04 8.19
N VAL A 32 -5.27 -30.63 7.15
CA VAL A 32 -4.14 -31.55 7.28
C VAL A 32 -2.86 -30.91 6.76
N GLU A 33 -1.74 -31.33 7.31
CA GLU A 33 -0.41 -30.90 6.90
C GLU A 33 0.32 -32.12 6.35
N PRO A 34 0.40 -32.28 5.01
CA PRO A 34 1.05 -33.43 4.40
C PRO A 34 2.56 -33.47 4.70
N ASP A 35 3.11 -34.68 4.89
CA ASP A 35 4.57 -34.88 5.04
C ASP A 35 5.36 -34.34 3.83
N THR A 36 4.76 -34.42 2.63
CA THR A 36 5.30 -33.85 1.39
C THR A 36 4.18 -33.19 0.59
N CYS A 37 4.51 -32.09 -0.09
CA CYS A 37 3.60 -31.38 -1.02
C CYS A 37 3.38 -32.07 -2.37
N ASP A 38 3.81 -33.31 -2.52
CA ASP A 38 3.55 -34.08 -3.72
C ASP A 38 2.22 -34.85 -3.61
N ALA A 39 1.79 -35.40 -4.73
CA ALA A 39 0.52 -36.09 -4.81
C ALA A 39 0.43 -37.37 -3.97
N GLN A 40 1.56 -37.98 -3.59
CA GLN A 40 1.58 -39.15 -2.72
C GLN A 40 1.43 -38.73 -1.25
N GLY A 41 2.16 -37.71 -0.82
CA GLY A 41 2.06 -37.14 0.54
C GLY A 41 0.66 -36.64 0.84
N ILE A 42 0.06 -35.89 -0.10
CA ILE A 42 -1.32 -35.41 0.03
C ILE A 42 -2.31 -36.57 0.12
N LEU A 43 -2.18 -37.60 -0.74
CA LEU A 43 -3.09 -38.74 -0.73
C LEU A 43 -3.03 -39.52 0.59
N LYS A 44 -1.82 -39.70 1.15
CA LYS A 44 -1.60 -40.34 2.46
C LYS A 44 -2.29 -39.54 3.58
N ALA A 45 -2.10 -38.22 3.60
CA ALA A 45 -2.74 -37.34 4.59
C ALA A 45 -4.27 -37.38 4.49
N VAL A 46 -4.81 -37.44 3.26
CA VAL A 46 -6.25 -37.58 3.02
C VAL A 46 -6.77 -38.93 3.53
N ALA A 47 -6.09 -40.03 3.21
CA ALA A 47 -6.48 -41.37 3.66
C ALA A 47 -6.50 -41.48 5.18
N GLN A 48 -5.44 -41.02 5.85
CA GLN A 48 -5.36 -40.97 7.31
C GLN A 48 -6.52 -40.17 7.90
N LYS A 49 -6.83 -38.99 7.33
CA LYS A 49 -7.92 -38.16 7.87
C LYS A 49 -9.29 -38.79 7.68
N CYS A 50 -9.47 -39.56 6.62
CA CYS A 50 -10.69 -40.34 6.41
C CYS A 50 -10.79 -41.49 7.42
N GLU A 51 -9.70 -42.22 7.69
CA GLU A 51 -9.66 -43.28 8.72
C GLU A 51 -9.97 -42.75 10.12
N GLU A 52 -9.38 -41.62 10.51
CA GLU A 52 -9.67 -40.93 11.79
C GLU A 52 -11.16 -40.60 11.95
N ASN A 53 -11.85 -40.31 10.84
CA ASN A 53 -13.28 -39.99 10.80
C ASN A 53 -14.15 -41.22 10.45
N GLN A 54 -13.58 -42.42 10.42
CA GLN A 54 -14.27 -43.69 10.10
C GLN A 54 -14.98 -43.65 8.74
N LEU A 55 -14.40 -42.95 7.77
CA LEU A 55 -14.93 -42.80 6.43
C LEU A 55 -14.28 -43.79 5.46
N ASN A 56 -15.08 -44.71 4.95
CA ASN A 56 -14.66 -45.60 3.88
C ASN A 56 -14.92 -44.95 2.51
N LEU A 57 -13.84 -44.46 1.88
CA LEU A 57 -13.91 -43.80 0.57
C LEU A 57 -14.32 -44.78 -0.55
N SER A 58 -13.92 -46.05 -0.50
CA SER A 58 -14.15 -47.00 -1.59
C SER A 58 -15.61 -47.43 -1.75
N ASN A 59 -16.47 -47.16 -0.78
CA ASN A 59 -17.90 -47.49 -0.88
C ASN A 59 -18.80 -46.26 -1.09
N CYS A 60 -18.32 -45.07 -0.71
CA CYS A 60 -19.17 -43.89 -0.58
C CYS A 60 -18.72 -42.70 -1.45
N LEU A 61 -17.53 -42.75 -2.05
CA LEU A 61 -16.99 -41.63 -2.83
C LEU A 61 -17.54 -41.64 -4.25
N THR A 62 -18.40 -40.66 -4.55
CA THR A 62 -18.98 -40.46 -5.88
C THR A 62 -18.25 -39.39 -6.69
N ALA A 63 -17.81 -38.31 -6.04
CA ALA A 63 -17.14 -37.20 -6.70
C ALA A 63 -16.12 -36.50 -5.79
N THR A 64 -15.06 -36.00 -6.43
CA THR A 64 -14.03 -35.15 -5.81
C THR A 64 -13.92 -33.82 -6.54
N ALA A 65 -13.65 -32.76 -5.79
CA ALA A 65 -13.31 -31.46 -6.33
C ALA A 65 -12.00 -30.95 -5.71
N ALA A 66 -11.12 -30.41 -6.55
CA ALA A 66 -9.87 -29.77 -6.13
C ALA A 66 -9.51 -28.63 -7.10
N ASP A 67 -8.49 -27.85 -6.78
CA ASP A 67 -7.93 -26.91 -7.75
C ASP A 67 -7.36 -27.68 -8.97
N GLY A 68 -7.27 -27.01 -10.11
CA GLY A 68 -6.84 -27.64 -11.36
C GLY A 68 -5.34 -27.93 -11.43
N ALA A 69 -4.58 -27.81 -10.34
CA ALA A 69 -3.13 -27.97 -10.35
C ALA A 69 -2.72 -29.40 -10.72
N SER A 70 -1.52 -29.53 -11.28
CA SER A 70 -0.95 -30.81 -11.70
C SER A 70 -0.85 -31.82 -10.56
N VAL A 71 -0.65 -31.35 -9.32
CA VAL A 71 -0.59 -32.24 -8.15
C VAL A 71 -1.92 -32.98 -7.91
N HIS A 72 -3.09 -32.37 -8.19
CA HIS A 72 -4.39 -33.04 -8.06
C HIS A 72 -4.85 -33.72 -9.34
N PHE A 73 -4.71 -33.03 -10.48
CA PHE A 73 -5.28 -33.43 -11.78
C PHE A 73 -4.27 -34.05 -12.75
N GLY A 74 -3.02 -34.27 -12.33
CA GLY A 74 -1.99 -34.92 -13.14
C GLY A 74 -2.50 -36.24 -13.74
N LYS A 75 -2.28 -36.42 -15.05
CA LYS A 75 -2.83 -37.55 -15.82
C LYS A 75 -2.37 -38.92 -15.33
N THR A 76 -1.17 -38.99 -14.76
CA THR A 76 -0.54 -40.23 -14.29
C THR A 76 -0.33 -40.21 -12.78
N THR A 77 0.12 -39.08 -12.24
CA THR A 77 0.58 -38.93 -10.86
C THR A 77 -0.19 -37.85 -10.09
N GLY A 78 -1.43 -37.54 -10.48
CA GLY A 78 -2.29 -36.65 -9.68
C GLY A 78 -2.90 -37.37 -8.48
N VAL A 79 -3.20 -36.65 -7.39
CA VAL A 79 -3.91 -37.18 -6.20
C VAL A 79 -5.22 -37.85 -6.62
N LEU A 80 -6.04 -37.15 -7.40
CA LEU A 80 -7.35 -37.66 -7.82
C LEU A 80 -7.22 -38.81 -8.82
N THR A 81 -6.17 -38.82 -9.64
CA THR A 81 -5.88 -39.94 -10.54
C THR A 81 -5.50 -41.19 -9.77
N ARG A 82 -4.62 -41.08 -8.75
CA ARG A 82 -4.27 -42.21 -7.88
C ARG A 82 -5.48 -42.73 -7.11
N LEU A 83 -6.26 -41.83 -6.51
CA LEU A 83 -7.48 -42.20 -5.78
C LEU A 83 -8.48 -42.96 -6.66
N GLN A 84 -8.65 -42.51 -7.91
CA GLN A 84 -9.51 -43.18 -8.89
C GLN A 84 -8.99 -44.58 -9.23
N GLN A 85 -7.68 -44.73 -9.42
CA GLN A 85 -7.05 -46.02 -9.75
C GLN A 85 -7.05 -47.01 -8.58
N GLN A 86 -6.91 -46.53 -7.35
CA GLN A 86 -6.73 -47.38 -6.16
C GLN A 86 -8.04 -47.76 -5.47
N SER A 87 -9.01 -46.84 -5.40
CA SER A 87 -10.14 -46.99 -4.46
C SER A 87 -11.51 -46.72 -5.07
N ALA A 88 -11.61 -45.89 -6.11
CA ALA A 88 -12.91 -45.48 -6.66
C ALA A 88 -12.87 -45.23 -8.19
N PRO A 89 -12.83 -46.29 -9.02
CA PRO A 89 -12.77 -46.15 -10.48
C PRO A 89 -13.91 -45.32 -11.10
N TRP A 90 -15.10 -45.37 -10.49
CA TRP A 90 -16.31 -44.64 -10.89
C TRP A 90 -16.32 -43.15 -10.48
N MET A 91 -15.34 -42.71 -9.68
CA MET A 91 -15.31 -41.35 -9.14
C MET A 91 -15.24 -40.29 -10.23
N ILE A 92 -16.11 -39.28 -10.14
CA ILE A 92 -16.07 -38.11 -11.00
C ILE A 92 -15.08 -37.08 -10.43
N LYS A 93 -14.16 -36.61 -11.28
CA LYS A 93 -13.20 -35.53 -10.94
C LYS A 93 -13.71 -34.19 -11.43
N VAL A 94 -13.96 -33.26 -10.52
CA VAL A 94 -14.48 -31.92 -10.81
C VAL A 94 -13.40 -30.88 -10.54
N GLN A 95 -12.98 -30.13 -11.57
CA GLN A 95 -12.10 -29.00 -11.33
C GLN A 95 -12.86 -27.85 -10.67
N CYS A 96 -12.23 -27.20 -9.70
CA CYS A 96 -12.80 -26.05 -9.02
C CYS A 96 -13.19 -24.94 -10.02
N ILE A 97 -14.50 -24.67 -10.13
CA ILE A 97 -15.05 -23.65 -11.05
C ILE A 97 -14.54 -22.26 -10.68
N ALA A 98 -14.43 -21.95 -9.38
CA ALA A 98 -13.92 -20.66 -8.93
C ALA A 98 -12.46 -20.43 -9.37
N HIS A 99 -11.62 -21.47 -9.27
CA HIS A 99 -10.24 -21.38 -9.75
C HIS A 99 -10.18 -21.28 -11.28
N ARG A 100 -11.04 -22.01 -12.01
CA ARG A 100 -11.14 -21.85 -13.47
C ARG A 100 -11.55 -20.45 -13.89
N LEU A 101 -12.56 -19.85 -13.23
CA LEU A 101 -12.97 -18.48 -13.49
C LEU A 101 -11.82 -17.49 -13.25
N GLU A 102 -11.07 -17.69 -12.17
CA GLU A 102 -9.89 -16.88 -11.85
C GLU A 102 -8.79 -17.01 -12.92
N LEU A 103 -8.53 -18.21 -13.42
CA LEU A 103 -7.60 -18.43 -14.54
C LEU A 103 -8.11 -17.81 -15.84
N CYS A 104 -9.39 -17.97 -16.18
CA CYS A 104 -10.00 -17.35 -17.36
C CYS A 104 -9.88 -15.83 -17.32
N LEU A 105 -10.11 -15.20 -16.16
CA LEU A 105 -9.90 -13.77 -15.99
C LEU A 105 -8.42 -13.42 -16.16
N LYS A 106 -7.52 -14.15 -15.51
CA LYS A 106 -6.08 -13.94 -15.64
C LYS A 106 -5.64 -13.98 -17.12
N ASP A 107 -6.11 -14.97 -17.87
CA ASP A 107 -5.80 -15.14 -19.28
C ASP A 107 -6.44 -14.05 -20.14
N ALA A 108 -7.69 -13.66 -19.86
CA ALA A 108 -8.38 -12.57 -20.57
C ALA A 108 -7.69 -11.21 -20.42
N PHE A 109 -7.03 -10.97 -19.28
CA PHE A 109 -6.27 -9.75 -19.03
C PHE A 109 -4.79 -9.85 -19.40
N LYS A 110 -4.30 -11.04 -19.76
CA LYS A 110 -2.92 -11.25 -20.19
C LYS A 110 -2.66 -10.48 -21.49
N GLU A 111 -1.49 -9.86 -21.60
CA GLU A 111 -1.07 -9.11 -22.80
C GLU A 111 -1.97 -7.91 -23.17
N THR A 112 -2.82 -7.47 -22.23
CA THR A 112 -3.57 -6.21 -22.36
C THR A 112 -2.85 -5.06 -21.63
N TYR A 113 -3.43 -3.86 -21.62
CA TYR A 113 -2.93 -2.72 -20.84
C TYR A 113 -2.78 -3.04 -19.33
N PHE A 114 -3.51 -4.05 -18.83
CA PHE A 114 -3.35 -4.52 -17.45
C PHE A 114 -1.96 -5.07 -17.14
N THR A 115 -1.18 -5.46 -18.15
CA THR A 115 0.22 -5.86 -17.96
C THR A 115 1.05 -4.70 -17.40
N GLN A 116 0.84 -3.48 -17.91
CA GLN A 116 1.52 -2.28 -17.42
C GLN A 116 1.08 -1.92 -16.00
N ILE A 117 -0.21 -2.13 -15.69
CA ILE A 117 -0.75 -1.92 -14.33
C ILE A 117 -0.11 -2.93 -13.36
N ASP A 118 0.01 -4.20 -13.75
CA ASP A 118 0.67 -5.24 -12.94
C ASP A 118 2.13 -4.90 -12.66
N ASP A 119 2.86 -4.41 -13.66
CA ASP A 119 4.24 -3.98 -13.52
C ASP A 119 4.36 -2.79 -12.56
N LEU A 120 3.48 -1.80 -12.69
CA LEU A 120 3.41 -0.67 -11.76
C LEU A 120 3.15 -1.14 -10.33
N LEU A 121 2.12 -1.96 -10.11
CA LEU A 121 1.79 -2.48 -8.78
C LEU A 121 2.94 -3.30 -8.19
N THR A 122 3.63 -4.09 -9.01
CA THR A 122 4.79 -4.90 -8.59
C THR A 122 6.00 -4.03 -8.21
N ARG A 123 6.25 -2.96 -8.97
CA ARG A 123 7.31 -1.98 -8.67
C ARG A 123 7.02 -1.21 -7.40
N LEU A 124 5.80 -0.70 -7.23
CA LEU A 124 5.36 -0.01 -6.01
C LEU A 124 5.50 -0.93 -4.79
N TYR A 125 4.98 -2.15 -4.89
CA TYR A 125 5.13 -3.14 -3.84
C TYR A 125 6.60 -3.37 -3.46
N SER A 126 7.47 -3.54 -4.45
CA SER A 126 8.90 -3.77 -4.22
C SER A 126 9.60 -2.57 -3.59
N LEU A 127 9.28 -1.35 -4.05
CA LEU A 127 9.85 -0.10 -3.56
C LEU A 127 9.64 0.08 -2.06
N TYR A 128 8.38 -0.03 -1.61
CA TYR A 128 8.02 0.19 -0.20
C TYR A 128 8.18 -1.06 0.68
N ARG A 129 8.33 -2.25 0.09
CA ARG A 129 8.71 -3.45 0.83
C ARG A 129 10.20 -3.47 1.15
N ARG A 130 11.06 -3.08 0.20
CA ARG A 130 12.53 -3.16 0.35
C ARG A 130 13.13 -1.95 1.06
N SER A 131 12.47 -0.80 1.03
CA SER A 131 12.97 0.42 1.69
C SER A 131 12.06 0.85 2.84
N ALA A 132 12.48 0.55 4.07
CA ALA A 132 11.82 1.06 5.27
C ALA A 132 11.83 2.59 5.32
N LYS A 133 12.89 3.22 4.79
CA LYS A 133 13.01 4.68 4.65
C LYS A 133 11.91 5.25 3.75
N LYS A 134 11.77 4.77 2.50
CA LYS A 134 10.73 5.25 1.57
C LYS A 134 9.32 5.02 2.10
N TRP A 135 9.11 3.92 2.84
CA TRP A 135 7.83 3.67 3.50
C TRP A 135 7.52 4.68 4.62
N ARG A 136 8.52 5.06 5.43
CA ARG A 136 8.35 6.11 6.45
C ARG A 136 8.03 7.45 5.81
N GLN A 137 8.80 7.85 4.79
CA GLN A 137 8.56 9.09 4.05
C GLN A 137 7.13 9.16 3.48
N LEU A 138 6.63 8.06 2.89
CA LEU A 138 5.26 8.01 2.38
C LEU A 138 4.22 8.14 3.50
N LYS A 139 4.46 7.58 4.69
CA LYS A 139 3.59 7.76 5.85
C LYS A 139 3.58 9.19 6.35
N ASP A 140 4.75 9.79 6.54
CA ASP A 140 4.90 11.17 7.01
C ASP A 140 4.20 12.15 6.04
N LEU A 141 4.30 11.87 4.73
CA LEU A 141 3.57 12.59 3.69
C LEU A 141 2.06 12.40 3.80
N GLY A 142 1.60 11.17 4.02
CA GLY A 142 0.20 10.87 4.26
C GLY A 142 -0.38 11.63 5.45
N GLU A 143 0.34 11.67 6.57
CA GLU A 143 -0.03 12.46 7.75
C GLU A 143 -0.14 13.95 7.43
N ALA A 144 0.84 14.51 6.69
CA ALA A 144 0.80 15.90 6.26
C ALA A 144 -0.37 16.21 5.30
N LEU A 145 -0.81 15.22 4.52
CA LEU A 145 -1.94 15.34 3.60
C LEU A 145 -3.30 14.99 4.24
N GLU A 146 -3.32 14.65 5.54
CA GLU A 146 -4.47 14.12 6.28
C GLU A 146 -5.09 12.86 5.62
N GLU A 147 -4.23 11.98 5.10
CA GLU A 147 -4.59 10.76 4.38
C GLU A 147 -4.15 9.50 5.13
N HIS A 148 -5.03 8.51 5.19
CA HIS A 148 -4.69 7.19 5.72
C HIS A 148 -3.98 6.35 4.65
N VAL A 149 -2.67 6.20 4.79
CA VAL A 149 -1.83 5.45 3.84
C VAL A 149 -1.90 3.95 4.09
N LEU A 150 -2.25 3.18 3.06
CA LEU A 150 -2.23 1.72 3.08
C LEU A 150 -0.90 1.18 2.55
N LYS A 151 -0.26 0.21 3.22
CA LYS A 151 0.98 -0.34 2.66
C LYS A 151 0.71 -1.07 1.33
N PRO A 152 1.43 -0.77 0.24
CA PRO A 152 1.27 -1.50 -1.01
C PRO A 152 1.43 -3.00 -0.81
N THR A 153 0.54 -3.78 -1.42
CA THR A 153 0.50 -5.24 -1.28
C THR A 153 0.90 -5.93 -2.57
N ARG A 154 1.35 -7.18 -2.48
CA ARG A 154 1.69 -8.00 -3.64
C ARG A 154 0.43 -8.21 -4.51
N ALA A 155 0.51 -7.81 -5.79
CA ALA A 155 -0.55 -8.02 -6.78
C ALA A 155 -0.54 -9.43 -7.40
N GLN A 156 0.59 -10.13 -7.28
CA GLN A 156 0.79 -11.49 -7.79
C GLN A 156 0.50 -12.55 -6.71
N GLY A 157 -0.01 -13.70 -7.12
CA GLY A 157 -0.18 -14.87 -6.27
C GLY A 157 -1.18 -15.88 -6.86
N THR A 158 -1.44 -16.95 -6.12
CA THR A 158 -2.36 -18.02 -6.53
C THR A 158 -3.82 -17.59 -6.53
N ARG A 159 -4.18 -16.59 -5.70
CA ARG A 159 -5.49 -15.93 -5.66
C ARG A 159 -5.43 -14.58 -6.40
N TRP A 160 -5.13 -14.66 -7.70
CA TRP A 160 -4.94 -13.53 -8.62
C TRP A 160 -5.95 -12.38 -8.43
N ILE A 161 -7.26 -12.64 -8.34
CA ILE A 161 -8.28 -11.57 -8.22
C ILE A 161 -8.12 -10.83 -6.90
N ASN A 162 -7.99 -11.58 -5.80
CA ASN A 162 -7.91 -11.01 -4.46
C ASN A 162 -6.63 -10.20 -4.25
N HIS A 163 -5.50 -10.69 -4.77
CA HIS A 163 -4.23 -9.98 -4.70
C HIS A 163 -4.28 -8.66 -5.47
N ARG A 164 -4.81 -8.68 -6.71
CA ARG A 164 -5.00 -7.46 -7.51
C ARG A 164 -5.95 -6.48 -6.85
N ARG A 165 -7.11 -6.94 -6.36
CA ARG A 165 -8.08 -6.07 -5.67
C ARG A 165 -7.43 -5.36 -4.48
N LYS A 166 -6.70 -6.07 -3.64
CA LYS A 166 -5.99 -5.48 -2.49
C LYS A 166 -4.94 -4.45 -2.94
N ALA A 167 -4.15 -4.78 -3.96
CA ALA A 167 -3.11 -3.89 -4.48
C ALA A 167 -3.72 -2.62 -5.11
N LEU A 168 -4.82 -2.74 -5.86
CA LEU A 168 -5.55 -1.62 -6.44
C LEU A 168 -6.22 -0.74 -5.38
N VAL A 169 -6.79 -1.33 -4.32
CA VAL A 169 -7.33 -0.57 -3.19
C VAL A 169 -6.22 0.24 -2.50
N ALA A 170 -5.04 -0.35 -2.29
CA ALA A 170 -3.90 0.37 -1.74
C ALA A 170 -3.42 1.48 -2.67
N LEU A 171 -3.34 1.23 -3.98
CA LEU A 171 -2.99 2.24 -4.98
C LEU A 171 -3.99 3.41 -4.97
N ALA A 172 -5.29 3.12 -5.01
CA ALA A 172 -6.33 4.14 -5.04
C ALA A 172 -6.36 4.97 -3.74
N ALA A 173 -6.23 4.33 -2.59
CA ALA A 173 -6.18 5.01 -1.29
C ALA A 173 -4.97 5.93 -1.18
N ASN A 174 -3.84 5.53 -1.76
CA ASN A 174 -2.59 6.28 -1.66
C ASN A 174 -2.28 7.14 -2.88
N TYR A 175 -3.14 7.17 -3.92
CA TYR A 175 -2.76 7.64 -5.25
C TYR A 175 -2.05 8.99 -5.20
N ARG A 176 -2.60 9.93 -4.44
CA ARG A 176 -2.04 11.27 -4.26
C ARG A 176 -0.69 11.27 -3.53
N SER A 177 -0.64 10.63 -2.36
CA SER A 177 0.59 10.49 -1.58
C SER A 177 1.70 9.82 -2.41
N LEU A 178 1.34 8.82 -3.22
CA LEU A 178 2.26 8.18 -4.17
C LEU A 178 2.69 9.13 -5.29
N SER A 179 1.77 9.88 -5.92
CA SER A 179 2.12 10.83 -6.97
C SER A 179 3.12 11.87 -6.48
N VAL A 180 2.86 12.48 -5.32
CA VAL A 180 3.77 13.48 -4.75
C VAL A 180 5.12 12.84 -4.37
N HIS A 181 5.10 11.68 -3.70
CA HIS A 181 6.34 10.99 -3.29
C HIS A 181 7.19 10.56 -4.48
N LEU A 182 6.57 10.07 -5.56
CA LEU A 182 7.26 9.61 -6.75
C LEU A 182 7.79 10.76 -7.60
N LEU A 183 7.03 11.86 -7.74
CA LEU A 183 7.50 13.07 -8.44
C LEU A 183 8.73 13.65 -7.73
N GLN A 184 8.72 13.69 -6.39
CA GLN A 184 9.87 14.13 -5.60
C GLN A 184 11.08 13.20 -5.72
N GLY A 185 10.86 11.91 -6.01
CA GLY A 185 11.91 10.92 -6.19
C GLY A 185 12.43 10.76 -7.61
N ALA A 186 11.83 11.45 -8.60
CA ALA A 186 12.28 11.44 -9.99
C ALA A 186 13.48 12.37 -10.24
N ASP A 187 13.66 13.39 -9.38
CA ASP A 187 14.77 14.36 -9.43
C ASP A 187 16.03 13.88 -8.67
N GLU A 188 16.53 12.70 -9.06
CA GLU A 188 17.89 12.18 -8.85
C GLU A 188 18.25 11.24 -7.67
N PRO A 189 19.24 10.33 -7.89
CA PRO A 189 19.86 9.48 -6.87
C PRO A 189 20.80 10.27 -5.95
N GLY A 190 20.66 10.04 -4.63
CA GLY A 190 21.67 10.37 -3.62
C GLY A 190 21.73 11.84 -3.21
N GLN A 191 20.84 12.26 -2.29
CA GLN A 191 21.02 13.34 -1.28
C GLN A 191 19.63 13.64 -0.67
N ASP A 192 19.45 13.32 0.61
CA ASP A 192 18.21 12.66 1.03
C ASP A 192 17.53 13.28 2.28
N LYS A 193 17.91 14.49 2.73
CA LYS A 193 17.29 15.13 3.92
C LYS A 193 16.88 16.60 3.80
N VAL A 194 17.64 17.49 3.14
CA VAL A 194 17.16 18.87 2.88
C VAL A 194 15.92 18.84 1.96
N LYS A 195 15.92 17.92 0.98
CA LYS A 195 14.76 17.59 0.14
C LYS A 195 13.54 17.06 0.93
N LEU A 196 13.72 16.48 2.12
CA LEU A 196 12.61 15.97 2.95
C LEU A 196 11.84 17.09 3.67
N LYS A 197 12.52 18.17 4.04
CA LYS A 197 11.85 19.37 4.59
C LYS A 197 11.15 20.17 3.48
N ALA A 198 11.79 20.28 2.31
CA ALA A 198 11.13 20.79 1.09
C ALA A 198 9.90 19.92 0.72
N SER A 199 9.97 18.60 0.92
CA SER A 199 8.85 17.67 0.71
C SER A 199 7.64 17.98 1.60
N ARG A 200 7.85 18.35 2.87
CA ARG A 200 6.74 18.79 3.75
C ARG A 200 6.13 20.12 3.31
N VAL A 201 6.93 21.04 2.77
CA VAL A 201 6.43 22.30 2.20
C VAL A 201 5.55 22.01 0.98
N VAL A 202 6.03 21.20 0.04
CA VAL A 202 5.29 20.78 -1.15
C VAL A 202 4.02 19.99 -0.78
N ALA A 203 4.10 19.10 0.22
CA ALA A 203 2.95 18.39 0.75
C ALA A 203 1.90 19.36 1.32
N SER A 204 2.33 20.33 2.12
CA SER A 204 1.47 21.34 2.73
C SER A 204 0.82 22.23 1.67
N GLN A 205 1.57 22.67 0.65
CA GLN A 205 1.04 23.43 -0.49
C GLN A 205 0.01 22.59 -1.28
N THR A 206 0.31 21.31 -1.53
CA THR A 206 -0.61 20.39 -2.20
C THR A 206 -1.87 20.16 -1.37
N ALA A 207 -1.75 20.07 -0.04
CA ALA A 207 -2.87 19.99 0.91
C ALA A 207 -3.76 21.23 0.83
N LEU A 208 -3.16 22.41 0.89
CA LEU A 208 -3.84 23.70 0.82
C LEU A 208 -4.60 23.86 -0.49
N LEU A 209 -3.95 23.63 -1.64
CA LEU A 209 -4.58 23.73 -2.96
C LEU A 209 -5.83 22.82 -3.07
N ARG A 210 -5.83 21.65 -2.44
CA ARG A 210 -7.00 20.77 -2.41
C ARG A 210 -8.15 21.32 -1.58
N GLN A 211 -7.89 22.07 -0.51
CA GLN A 211 -8.94 22.69 0.30
C GLN A 211 -9.78 23.71 -0.50
N ARG A 212 -9.28 24.18 -1.66
CA ARG A 212 -10.07 24.97 -2.62
C ARG A 212 -11.30 24.23 -3.13
N GLU A 213 -11.14 22.95 -3.47
CA GLU A 213 -12.19 22.13 -4.08
C GLU A 213 -12.90 21.23 -3.08
N LYS A 214 -12.14 20.60 -2.18
CA LYS A 214 -12.64 19.59 -1.24
C LYS A 214 -12.51 20.10 0.19
N PRO A 215 -13.61 20.46 0.85
CA PRO A 215 -13.56 20.87 2.25
C PRO A 215 -13.03 19.73 3.12
N GLY A 216 -12.06 20.08 3.98
CA GLY A 216 -11.44 19.17 4.93
C GLY A 216 -12.41 18.66 6.00
N SER A 217 -11.92 17.82 6.90
CA SER A 217 -12.70 17.18 7.98
C SER A 217 -13.44 18.17 8.87
N TYR A 218 -12.88 19.36 9.10
CA TYR A 218 -13.48 20.41 9.93
C TYR A 218 -14.50 21.27 9.20
N LEU A 219 -14.27 21.59 7.92
CA LEU A 219 -15.14 22.46 7.13
C LEU A 219 -16.34 21.68 6.54
N ARG A 220 -16.19 20.38 6.29
CA ARG A 220 -17.25 19.56 5.69
C ARG A 220 -18.51 19.47 6.55
N PRO A 221 -18.46 19.25 7.88
CA PRO A 221 -19.65 19.26 8.74
C PRO A 221 -20.35 20.62 8.72
N PHE A 222 -19.59 21.71 8.74
CA PHE A 222 -20.13 23.06 8.62
C PHE A 222 -20.86 23.24 7.30
N LEU A 223 -20.21 22.91 6.17
CA LEU A 223 -20.82 23.06 4.84
C LEU A 223 -22.06 22.19 4.67
N ASN A 224 -22.04 20.95 5.17
CA ASN A 224 -23.21 20.08 5.10
C ASN A 224 -24.40 20.71 5.85
N ALA A 225 -24.18 21.16 7.09
CA ALA A 225 -25.20 21.80 7.92
C ALA A 225 -25.71 23.12 7.31
N PHE A 226 -24.78 23.87 6.73
CA PHE A 226 -25.05 25.11 6.02
C PHE A 226 -25.91 24.88 4.76
N THR A 227 -25.58 23.89 3.92
CA THR A 227 -26.35 23.58 2.70
C THR A 227 -27.71 22.93 2.95
N SER A 228 -27.89 22.24 4.09
CA SER A 228 -29.17 21.59 4.43
C SER A 228 -30.25 22.59 4.86
N THR A 229 -29.90 23.85 5.13
CA THR A 229 -30.83 24.89 5.56
C THR A 229 -31.26 25.72 4.34
N SER A 230 -32.18 25.20 3.53
CA SER A 230 -32.54 25.76 2.20
C SER A 230 -33.42 27.02 2.20
N SER A 231 -33.30 27.91 3.18
CA SER A 231 -34.00 29.20 3.14
C SER A 231 -33.26 30.24 3.95
N ALA A 232 -33.10 31.44 3.39
CA ALA A 232 -32.50 32.60 4.06
C ALA A 232 -33.01 32.71 5.51
N GLY A 233 -32.08 32.80 6.46
CA GLY A 233 -32.40 32.67 7.88
C GLY A 233 -31.15 32.61 8.77
N VAL A 234 -31.36 32.26 10.03
CA VAL A 234 -30.29 32.07 11.01
C VAL A 234 -30.05 30.58 11.17
N PHE A 235 -28.83 30.14 10.87
CA PHE A 235 -28.36 28.77 11.07
C PHE A 235 -27.45 28.73 12.30
N GLU A 236 -27.67 27.78 13.20
CA GLU A 236 -26.81 27.60 14.36
C GLU A 236 -25.74 26.53 14.09
N PHE A 237 -24.47 26.91 14.23
CA PHE A 237 -23.35 25.97 14.22
C PHE A 237 -22.59 26.02 15.55
N LYS A 238 -22.57 24.90 16.27
CA LYS A 238 -21.85 24.77 17.55
C LYS A 238 -22.18 25.90 18.55
N GLY A 239 -23.46 26.27 18.70
CA GLY A 239 -23.87 27.33 19.63
C GLY A 239 -23.78 28.76 19.06
N VAL A 240 -23.36 28.93 17.81
CA VAL A 240 -23.23 30.25 17.17
C VAL A 240 -24.28 30.41 16.09
N ALA A 241 -25.12 31.43 16.25
CA ALA A 241 -26.10 31.86 15.25
C ALA A 241 -25.42 32.60 14.09
N ILE A 242 -25.60 32.10 12.87
CA ILE A 242 -25.00 32.62 11.64
C ILE A 242 -26.11 33.01 10.68
N SER A 243 -26.17 34.29 10.31
CA SER A 243 -27.13 34.79 9.32
C SER A 243 -26.72 34.42 7.90
N HIS A 244 -27.64 33.84 7.13
CA HIS A 244 -27.43 33.40 5.75
C HIS A 244 -28.24 34.23 4.76
N HIS A 245 -27.57 34.78 3.74
CA HIS A 245 -28.21 35.44 2.59
C HIS A 245 -27.87 34.71 1.29
N SER A 246 -28.65 34.94 0.23
CA SER A 246 -28.52 34.22 -1.06
C SER A 246 -27.14 34.38 -1.73
N THR A 247 -26.44 35.49 -1.50
CA THR A 247 -25.06 35.72 -1.98
C THR A 247 -23.96 35.22 -1.04
N SER A 248 -24.29 34.68 0.15
CA SER A 248 -23.30 34.27 1.16
C SER A 248 -22.49 33.07 0.68
N ASP A 249 -23.11 32.18 -0.08
CA ASP A 249 -22.47 30.96 -0.60
C ASP A 249 -21.33 31.27 -1.56
N GLU A 250 -21.58 32.18 -2.49
CA GLU A 250 -20.60 32.59 -3.50
C GLU A 250 -19.48 33.41 -2.87
N ALA A 251 -19.82 34.36 -2.00
CA ALA A 251 -18.85 35.15 -1.24
C ALA A 251 -17.96 34.25 -0.36
N PHE A 252 -18.53 33.28 0.35
CA PHE A 252 -17.79 32.33 1.18
C PHE A 252 -16.86 31.44 0.35
N ARG A 253 -17.34 30.94 -0.80
CA ARG A 253 -16.50 30.15 -1.73
C ARG A 253 -15.34 30.99 -2.28
N HIS A 254 -15.61 32.24 -2.66
CA HIS A 254 -14.59 33.16 -3.17
C HIS A 254 -13.52 33.46 -2.13
N GLN A 255 -13.94 33.87 -0.92
CA GLN A 255 -13.04 34.18 0.18
C GLN A 255 -12.19 32.97 0.60
N ARG A 256 -12.76 31.76 0.55
CA ARG A 256 -12.00 30.52 0.81
C ARG A 256 -10.89 30.33 -0.21
N VAL A 257 -11.17 30.50 -1.50
CA VAL A 257 -10.16 30.38 -2.56
C VAL A 257 -9.08 31.45 -2.41
N GLU A 258 -9.47 32.69 -2.12
CA GLU A 258 -8.54 33.80 -1.90
C GLU A 258 -7.59 33.56 -0.73
N ILE A 259 -8.12 33.15 0.43
CA ILE A 259 -7.31 32.83 1.62
C ILE A 259 -6.32 31.71 1.30
N VAL A 260 -6.80 30.63 0.67
CA VAL A 260 -5.92 29.49 0.33
C VAL A 260 -4.82 29.91 -0.64
N ASN A 261 -5.14 30.72 -1.66
CA ASN A 261 -4.14 31.21 -2.60
C ASN A 261 -3.10 32.09 -1.89
N ARG A 262 -3.53 33.05 -1.08
CA ARG A 262 -2.61 33.91 -0.31
C ARG A 262 -1.67 33.10 0.59
N ILE A 263 -2.20 32.12 1.33
CA ILE A 263 -1.37 31.25 2.18
C ILE A 263 -0.39 30.45 1.33
N THR A 264 -0.84 29.90 0.20
CA THR A 264 0.00 29.14 -0.72
C THR A 264 1.13 30.01 -1.27
N ASP A 265 0.82 31.24 -1.70
CA ASP A 265 1.80 32.19 -2.23
C ASP A 265 2.82 32.59 -1.16
N CYS A 266 2.36 32.88 0.07
CA CYS A 266 3.26 33.18 1.18
C CYS A 266 4.22 32.03 1.47
N ILE A 267 3.74 30.78 1.47
CA ILE A 267 4.58 29.60 1.67
C ILE A 267 5.55 29.44 0.49
N SER A 268 5.08 29.57 -0.75
CA SER A 268 5.91 29.47 -1.95
C SER A 268 7.02 30.50 -1.96
N GLN A 269 6.72 31.76 -1.66
CA GLN A 269 7.72 32.83 -1.59
C GLN A 269 8.71 32.60 -0.45
N ARG A 270 8.22 32.26 0.74
CA ARG A 270 9.07 32.03 1.92
C ARG A 270 10.08 30.90 1.72
N PHE A 271 9.68 29.85 0.99
CA PHE A 271 10.51 28.66 0.76
C PHE A 271 11.03 28.56 -0.68
N ALA A 272 10.92 29.61 -1.49
CA ALA A 272 11.30 29.60 -2.91
C ALA A 272 12.76 29.19 -3.12
N THR A 273 13.64 29.64 -2.23
CA THR A 273 15.08 29.35 -2.29
C THR A 273 15.48 28.20 -1.38
N PHE A 274 14.56 27.54 -0.68
CA PHE A 274 14.91 26.58 0.38
C PHE A 274 15.77 25.40 -0.11
N SER A 275 15.53 24.92 -1.33
CA SER A 275 16.31 23.83 -1.94
C SER A 275 17.62 24.28 -2.60
N THR A 276 17.82 25.58 -2.78
CA THR A 276 18.99 26.18 -3.43
C THR A 276 19.75 27.12 -2.48
N ASP A 277 19.35 27.19 -1.21
CA ASP A 277 19.93 28.08 -0.23
C ASP A 277 21.32 27.54 0.15
N PRO A 278 22.38 28.31 -0.10
CA PRO A 278 23.75 27.81 0.03
C PRO A 278 24.14 27.51 1.48
N VAL A 279 23.46 28.09 2.48
CA VAL A 279 23.68 27.80 3.90
C VAL A 279 22.99 26.48 4.27
N LEU A 280 21.76 26.26 3.78
CA LEU A 280 21.05 25.01 3.99
C LEU A 280 21.71 23.83 3.30
N LEU A 281 22.28 24.05 2.10
CA LEU A 281 23.09 23.05 1.40
C LEU A 281 24.38 22.74 2.16
N ALA A 282 25.07 23.76 2.68
CA ALA A 282 26.27 23.56 3.49
C ALA A 282 25.98 22.74 4.76
N ALA A 283 24.79 22.84 5.35
CA ALA A 283 24.40 22.04 6.51
C ALA A 283 24.27 20.53 6.24
N GLU A 284 24.36 20.08 4.98
CA GLU A 284 24.33 18.65 4.63
C GLU A 284 25.56 17.86 5.11
N ILE A 285 26.67 18.54 5.45
CA ILE A 285 27.88 17.91 6.01
C ILE A 285 27.62 17.16 7.33
N PHE A 286 26.58 17.57 8.06
CA PHE A 286 26.22 16.93 9.32
C PHE A 286 25.44 15.63 9.12
N ASP A 287 25.14 15.20 7.88
CA ASP A 287 24.56 13.88 7.62
C ASP A 287 25.64 12.82 7.51
N PRO A 288 25.70 11.83 8.44
CA PRO A 288 26.71 10.77 8.40
C PRO A 288 26.67 9.91 7.12
N HIS A 289 25.58 9.94 6.36
CA HIS A 289 25.46 9.20 5.10
C HIS A 289 26.15 9.88 3.91
N ASN A 290 26.47 11.17 4.03
CA ASN A 290 27.15 11.94 2.99
C ASN A 290 28.69 11.86 3.14
N MET A 291 29.17 11.21 4.20
CA MET A 291 30.59 11.05 4.47
C MET A 291 31.26 10.22 3.37
N PRO A 292 32.40 10.67 2.81
CA PRO A 292 33.12 9.94 1.76
C PRO A 292 33.60 8.57 2.25
N GLU A 293 33.48 7.55 1.39
CA GLU A 293 33.99 6.21 1.70
C GLU A 293 35.52 6.10 1.50
N ASN A 294 36.12 7.01 0.74
CA ASN A 294 37.56 7.03 0.46
C ASN A 294 38.29 8.03 1.37
N ILE A 295 39.32 7.54 2.07
CA ILE A 295 40.19 8.32 2.97
C ILE A 295 40.75 9.58 2.31
N SER A 296 41.14 9.54 1.02
CA SER A 296 41.68 10.73 0.33
C SER A 296 40.64 11.82 0.07
N ALA A 297 39.36 11.48 0.11
CA ALA A 297 38.26 12.43 -0.02
C ALA A 297 37.73 12.91 1.34
N ILE A 298 38.14 12.28 2.46
CA ILE A 298 37.74 12.67 3.81
C ILE A 298 38.48 13.94 4.25
N GLU A 299 39.75 14.09 3.89
CA GLU A 299 40.56 15.24 4.33
C GLU A 299 39.93 16.59 3.95
N PRO A 300 39.57 16.87 2.68
CA PRO A 300 38.95 18.15 2.31
C PRO A 300 37.41 18.17 2.50
N TYR A 301 36.82 17.14 3.10
CA TYR A 301 35.36 17.02 3.13
C TYR A 301 34.74 17.97 4.15
N GLY A 302 33.97 18.92 3.64
CA GLY A 302 33.17 19.82 4.46
C GLY A 302 33.85 21.15 4.77
N ASP A 303 35.06 21.41 4.29
CA ASP A 303 35.80 22.66 4.57
C ASP A 303 35.04 23.89 4.06
N GLU A 304 34.64 23.89 2.78
CA GLU A 304 33.86 24.98 2.18
C GLU A 304 32.50 25.17 2.86
N GLU A 305 31.86 24.07 3.26
CA GLU A 305 30.56 24.08 3.92
C GLU A 305 30.65 24.59 5.36
N VAL A 306 31.65 24.15 6.13
CA VAL A 306 31.93 24.66 7.49
C VAL A 306 32.22 26.14 7.41
N GLN A 307 33.08 26.57 6.48
CA GLN A 307 33.39 27.99 6.29
C GLN A 307 32.11 28.80 6.04
N ARG A 308 31.27 28.36 5.10
CA ARG A 308 30.01 29.03 4.76
C ARG A 308 29.04 29.11 5.94
N LEU A 309 28.96 28.06 6.76
CA LEU A 309 28.14 28.06 7.97
C LEU A 309 28.70 29.01 9.03
N CYS A 310 30.02 29.03 9.21
CA CYS A 310 30.70 29.93 10.14
C CYS A 310 30.52 31.40 9.75
N GLU A 311 30.64 31.74 8.47
CA GLU A 311 30.38 33.09 7.95
C GLU A 311 28.92 33.51 8.18
N HIS A 312 27.96 32.61 7.90
CA HIS A 312 26.54 32.93 8.08
C HIS A 312 26.15 33.12 9.56
N PHE A 313 26.68 32.27 10.45
CA PHE A 313 26.36 32.28 11.89
C PHE A 313 27.38 33.04 12.74
N GLU A 314 28.33 33.76 12.14
CA GLU A 314 29.41 34.48 12.84
C GLU A 314 28.91 35.34 14.03
N PRO A 315 27.86 36.19 13.89
CA PRO A 315 27.37 36.99 15.01
C PRO A 315 26.90 36.14 16.19
N LEU A 316 26.27 35.00 15.90
CA LEU A 316 25.79 34.06 16.91
C LEU A 316 26.96 33.33 17.57
N LEU A 317 27.93 32.86 16.78
CA LEU A 317 29.11 32.15 17.27
C LEU A 317 29.94 33.05 18.20
N LEU A 318 30.21 34.29 17.80
CA LEU A 318 30.92 35.28 18.62
C LEU A 318 30.17 35.59 19.93
N SER A 319 28.84 35.73 19.86
CA SER A 319 28.02 35.98 21.06
C SER A 319 28.05 34.82 22.08
N ASN A 320 28.41 33.61 21.64
CA ASN A 320 28.56 32.42 22.48
C ASN A 320 30.03 32.11 22.82
N GLY A 321 30.97 33.01 22.52
CA GLY A 321 32.38 32.87 22.88
C GLY A 321 33.19 31.95 21.96
N CYS A 322 32.69 31.62 20.76
CA CYS A 322 33.46 30.84 19.79
C CYS A 322 34.51 31.71 19.08
N ASN A 323 35.73 31.20 18.94
CA ASN A 323 36.77 31.86 18.15
C ASN A 323 36.64 31.47 16.67
N VAL A 324 35.86 32.25 15.90
CA VAL A 324 35.61 31.98 14.47
C VAL A 324 36.89 32.05 13.63
N ALA A 325 37.95 32.72 14.11
CA ALA A 325 39.24 32.80 13.42
C ALA A 325 40.10 31.53 13.54
N GLU A 326 39.76 30.61 14.46
CA GLU A 326 40.44 29.31 14.65
C GLU A 326 39.78 28.17 13.86
N VAL A 327 38.61 28.42 13.25
CA VAL A 327 38.02 27.47 12.31
C VAL A 327 38.86 27.57 11.01
N GLU A 328 39.76 26.60 10.80
CA GLU A 328 40.65 26.57 9.63
C GLU A 328 39.85 26.73 8.33
N ARG A 329 40.39 27.57 7.43
CA ARG A 329 39.85 27.87 6.09
C ARG A 329 40.55 27.04 5.04
#